data_AF-A0A0P8BPI0-F1
#
_entry.id   AF-A0A0P8BPI0-F1
#
_cell.length_a   1.000
_cell.length_b   1.000
_cell.length_c   1.000
_cell.angle_alpha   90.00
_cell.angle_beta   90.00
_cell.angle_gamma   90.00
#
_symmetry.space_group_name_H-M   'P 1'
#
loop_
_entity.id
_entity.type
_entity.pdbx_description
1 polymer ?
#
loop_
_entity_poly.entity_id
_entity_poly.type
_entity_poly.pdbx_seq_one_letter_code
_entity_poly.pdbx_strand_id
1 'polypeptide(L)'
;MTPLRLVFSLLLIISSISVAQARTVWVDDQLYLPVRSGAGSQFRIIENAVPSGTPLEVLEVGDSYTKVRTPKGTEGWVSSQYLSNQPIAADRLRTATRQLEETRTELNQVSEQLATVTEERNNLQNSESSLSNRSEELQEELQRIQNIASDSINLERRNRELLEDNQRLRNDLEVLTAENERLEASKDSDFMLLGAGLVLGGVLLALLVPMLKPTRKTDNWA
;
A
#
# COMPACT_ATOMS: atom_id res chain seq x y z
N MET A 1 50.38 -6.56 -85.58
CA MET A 1 50.25 -5.32 -84.78
C MET A 1 50.74 -5.62 -83.37
N THR A 2 51.60 -4.79 -82.78
CA THR A 2 52.22 -5.11 -81.48
C THR A 2 51.19 -5.06 -80.34
N PRO A 3 51.24 -6.01 -79.38
CA PRO A 3 50.26 -6.09 -78.28
C PRO A 3 50.21 -4.80 -77.45
N LEU A 4 51.33 -4.07 -77.38
CA LEU A 4 51.46 -2.79 -76.70
C LEU A 4 50.50 -1.71 -77.26
N ARG A 5 50.24 -1.70 -78.57
CA ARG A 5 49.31 -0.73 -79.18
C ARG A 5 47.85 -1.04 -78.86
N LEU A 6 47.49 -2.32 -78.75
CA LEU A 6 46.14 -2.74 -78.35
C LEU A 6 45.85 -2.38 -76.89
N VAL A 7 46.84 -2.56 -76.00
CA VAL A 7 46.71 -2.17 -74.59
C VAL A 7 46.56 -0.66 -74.44
N PHE A 8 47.34 0.13 -75.19
CA PHE A 8 47.24 1.59 -75.15
C PHE A 8 45.89 2.11 -75.68
N SER A 9 45.39 1.52 -76.76
CA SER A 9 44.05 1.83 -77.28
C SER A 9 42.93 1.43 -76.31
N LEU A 10 43.07 0.29 -75.63
CA LEU A 10 42.11 -0.16 -74.62
C LEU A 10 42.10 0.77 -73.40
N LEU A 11 43.27 1.25 -72.96
CA LEU A 11 43.40 2.18 -71.84
C LEU A 11 42.77 3.55 -72.15
N LEU A 12 42.88 4.02 -73.40
CA LEU A 12 42.23 5.25 -73.88
C LEU A 12 40.70 5.15 -73.92
N ILE A 13 40.16 3.96 -74.26
CA ILE A 13 38.71 3.70 -74.25
C ILE A 13 38.16 3.64 -72.81
N ILE A 14 38.93 3.08 -71.87
CA ILE A 14 38.52 3.02 -70.45
C ILE A 14 38.56 4.40 -69.79
N SER A 15 39.53 5.25 -70.15
CA SER A 15 39.64 6.62 -69.64
C SER A 15 38.55 7.58 -70.15
N SER A 16 37.87 7.25 -71.25
CA SER A 16 36.82 8.08 -71.83
C SER A 16 35.42 7.77 -71.30
N ILE A 17 35.29 6.78 -70.40
CA ILE A 17 34.08 6.54 -69.61
C ILE A 17 34.06 7.54 -68.46
N SER A 18 33.87 8.82 -68.79
CA SER A 18 33.41 9.80 -67.80
C SER A 18 32.00 9.39 -67.40
N VAL A 19 31.86 8.78 -66.23
CA VAL A 19 30.56 8.44 -65.65
C VAL A 19 29.82 9.76 -65.43
N ALA A 20 28.93 10.10 -66.37
CA ALA A 20 27.96 11.15 -66.19
C ALA A 20 27.04 10.73 -65.04
N GLN A 21 27.41 11.09 -63.81
CA GLN A 21 26.58 10.92 -62.62
C GLN A 21 25.35 11.81 -62.80
N ALA A 22 24.23 11.21 -63.21
CA ALA A 22 22.97 11.90 -63.33
C ALA A 22 22.57 12.40 -61.93
N ARG A 23 22.70 13.70 -61.69
CA ARG A 23 22.30 14.35 -60.44
C ARG A 23 20.80 14.64 -60.49
N THR A 24 20.03 13.97 -59.65
CA THR A 24 18.62 14.33 -59.45
C THR A 24 18.54 15.71 -58.82
N VAL A 25 17.78 16.59 -59.47
CA VAL A 25 17.44 17.94 -58.99
C VAL A 25 15.92 18.06 -58.96
N TRP A 26 15.41 18.89 -58.05
CA TRP A 26 13.98 19.15 -57.92
C TRP A 26 13.67 20.57 -58.34
N VAL A 27 12.45 20.78 -58.85
CA VAL A 27 11.93 22.12 -59.10
C VAL A 27 11.61 22.74 -57.74
N ASP A 28 12.12 23.95 -57.51
CA ASP A 28 11.83 24.71 -56.29
C ASP A 28 10.39 25.22 -56.30
N ASP A 29 9.74 25.23 -55.13
CA ASP A 29 8.34 25.64 -54.93
C ASP A 29 8.21 27.15 -54.64
N GLN A 30 9.29 27.92 -54.79
CA GLN A 30 9.25 29.37 -54.65
C GLN A 30 8.66 30.05 -55.89
N LEU A 31 7.43 30.56 -55.76
CA LEU A 31 6.84 31.50 -56.72
C LEU A 31 7.07 32.95 -56.30
N TYR A 32 7.24 33.83 -57.28
CA TYR A 32 7.36 35.27 -57.08
C TYR A 32 6.19 35.99 -57.77
N LEU A 33 5.42 36.74 -56.99
CA LEU A 33 4.22 37.45 -57.44
C LEU A 33 4.56 38.92 -57.73
N PRO A 34 4.45 39.38 -58.99
CA PRO A 34 4.64 40.79 -59.31
C PRO A 34 3.41 41.61 -58.91
N VAL A 35 3.64 42.76 -58.28
CA VAL A 35 2.61 43.76 -57.97
C VAL A 35 2.60 44.81 -59.06
N ARG A 36 1.43 45.09 -59.62
CA ARG A 36 1.24 46.00 -60.76
C ARG A 36 0.48 47.26 -60.37
N SER A 37 0.64 48.33 -61.14
CA SER A 37 -0.08 49.59 -60.91
C SER A 37 -1.57 49.54 -61.28
N GLY A 38 -2.04 48.51 -62.00
CA GLY A 38 -3.44 48.37 -62.43
C GLY A 38 -3.85 46.91 -62.67
N ALA A 39 -5.16 46.69 -62.80
CA ALA A 39 -5.79 45.37 -62.97
C ALA A 39 -5.58 44.79 -64.38
N GLY A 40 -4.38 44.28 -64.67
CA GLY A 40 -4.05 43.72 -65.98
C GLY A 40 -2.56 43.48 -66.19
N SER A 41 -2.21 42.62 -67.16
CA SER A 41 -0.81 42.29 -67.48
C SER A 41 -0.08 43.41 -68.20
N GLN A 42 -0.82 44.35 -68.81
CA GLN A 42 -0.30 45.53 -69.49
C GLN A 42 0.23 46.62 -68.55
N PHE A 43 -0.16 46.59 -67.27
CA PHE A 43 0.23 47.62 -66.32
C PHE A 43 1.65 47.42 -65.80
N ARG A 44 2.33 48.53 -65.49
CA ARG A 44 3.70 48.55 -64.99
C ARG A 44 3.81 47.76 -63.68
N ILE A 45 4.86 46.95 -63.57
CA ILE A 45 5.23 46.28 -62.32
C ILE A 45 5.86 47.33 -61.40
N ILE A 46 5.27 47.50 -60.22
CA ILE A 46 5.73 48.44 -59.18
C ILE A 46 6.53 47.72 -58.10
N GLU A 47 6.31 46.41 -57.90
CA GLU A 47 7.14 45.54 -57.07
C GLU A 47 7.35 44.21 -57.80
N ASN A 48 8.61 43.88 -58.10
CA ASN A 48 8.95 42.80 -59.04
C ASN A 48 8.80 41.39 -58.47
N ALA A 49 8.83 41.22 -57.14
CA ALA A 49 9.01 39.90 -56.54
C ALA A 49 8.53 39.84 -55.09
N VAL A 50 7.21 39.68 -54.90
CA VAL A 50 6.67 39.29 -53.60
C VAL A 50 6.79 37.76 -53.48
N PRO A 51 7.57 37.23 -52.53
CA PRO A 51 7.76 35.79 -52.41
C PRO A 51 6.49 35.09 -51.92
N SER A 52 6.33 33.83 -52.32
CA SER A 52 5.26 32.94 -51.83
C SER A 52 5.23 32.87 -50.31
N GLY A 53 4.03 32.84 -49.73
CA GLY A 53 3.84 32.83 -48.27
C GLY A 53 3.84 34.22 -47.63
N THR A 54 4.16 35.29 -48.38
CA THR A 54 4.00 36.65 -47.87
C THR A 54 2.53 36.95 -47.60
N PRO A 55 2.14 37.33 -46.37
CA PRO A 55 0.78 37.74 -46.08
C PRO A 55 0.48 39.08 -46.76
N LEU A 56 -0.67 39.16 -47.43
CA LEU A 56 -1.13 40.35 -48.13
C LEU A 56 -2.48 40.79 -47.56
N GLU A 57 -2.67 42.09 -47.41
CA GLU A 57 -3.98 42.66 -47.04
C GLU A 57 -4.77 42.89 -48.32
N VAL A 58 -5.96 42.30 -48.43
CA VAL A 58 -6.85 42.51 -49.58
C VAL A 58 -7.62 43.81 -49.40
N LEU A 59 -7.51 44.71 -50.38
CA LEU A 59 -8.20 46.00 -50.40
C LEU A 59 -9.43 45.98 -51.30
N GLU A 60 -9.34 45.32 -52.45
CA GLU A 60 -10.41 45.25 -53.44
C GLU A 60 -10.29 43.95 -54.25
N VAL A 61 -11.40 43.23 -54.42
CA VAL A 61 -11.44 41.97 -55.17
C VAL A 61 -12.06 42.24 -56.55
N GLY A 62 -11.29 42.01 -57.61
CA GLY A 62 -11.78 41.98 -58.99
C GLY A 62 -11.75 40.57 -59.57
N ASP A 63 -12.23 40.41 -60.81
CA ASP A 63 -12.40 39.09 -61.44
C ASP A 63 -11.09 38.31 -61.60
N SER A 64 -10.09 38.90 -62.27
CA SER A 64 -8.78 38.25 -62.53
C SER A 64 -7.62 38.85 -61.72
N TYR A 65 -7.83 40.04 -61.17
CA TYR A 65 -6.84 40.77 -60.38
C TYR A 65 -7.47 41.27 -59.08
N THR A 66 -6.70 41.24 -58.02
CA THR A 66 -7.07 41.72 -56.68
C THR A 66 -6.12 42.83 -56.29
N LYS A 67 -6.66 43.93 -55.75
CA LYS A 67 -5.87 45.01 -55.17
C LYS A 67 -5.47 44.63 -53.75
N VAL A 68 -4.18 44.70 -53.46
CA VAL A 68 -3.59 44.29 -52.18
C VAL A 68 -2.63 45.34 -51.66
N ARG A 69 -2.40 45.33 -50.34
CA ARG A 69 -1.30 46.03 -49.68
C ARG A 69 -0.27 45.03 -49.19
N THR A 70 0.99 45.24 -49.56
CA THR A 70 2.11 44.40 -49.08
C THR A 70 2.56 44.84 -47.67
N PRO A 71 3.30 44.00 -46.92
CA PRO A 71 3.85 44.38 -45.62
C PRO A 71 4.77 45.62 -45.65
N LYS A 72 5.31 45.96 -46.82
CA LYS A 72 6.13 47.17 -47.03
C LYS A 72 5.28 48.45 -47.22
N GLY A 73 3.95 48.31 -47.26
CA GLY A 73 3.01 49.41 -47.54
C GLY A 73 2.75 49.66 -49.02
N THR A 74 3.31 48.87 -49.95
CA THR A 74 3.05 49.01 -51.38
C THR A 74 1.62 48.59 -51.70
N GLU A 75 0.84 49.47 -52.32
CA GLU A 75 -0.49 49.13 -52.84
C GLU A 75 -0.45 48.91 -54.34
N GLY A 76 -1.10 47.84 -54.80
CA GLY A 76 -1.24 47.56 -56.23
C GLY A 76 -2.05 46.31 -56.51
N TRP A 77 -2.06 45.90 -57.76
CA TRP A 77 -2.87 44.80 -58.27
C TRP A 77 -2.01 43.56 -58.51
N VAL A 78 -2.49 42.41 -58.04
CA VAL A 78 -1.87 41.10 -58.23
C VAL A 78 -2.88 40.13 -58.87
N SER A 79 -2.41 39.10 -59.56
CA SER A 79 -3.32 38.13 -60.17
C SER A 79 -3.96 37.24 -59.11
N SER A 80 -5.30 37.16 -59.12
CA SER A 80 -6.09 36.44 -58.11
C SER A 80 -5.79 34.93 -58.09
N GLN A 81 -5.32 34.34 -59.19
CA GLN A 81 -5.01 32.91 -59.28
C GLN A 81 -3.85 32.45 -58.37
N TYR A 82 -3.01 33.38 -57.91
CA TYR A 82 -1.89 33.10 -57.01
C TYR A 82 -2.21 33.42 -55.54
N LEU A 83 -3.42 33.92 -55.27
CA LEU A 83 -3.86 34.21 -53.91
C LEU A 83 -4.56 33.00 -53.32
N SER A 84 -4.27 32.73 -52.05
CA SER A 84 -4.90 31.69 -51.25
C SER A 84 -5.31 32.27 -49.91
N ASN A 85 -6.45 31.82 -49.39
CA ASN A 85 -6.92 32.16 -48.05
C ASN A 85 -6.22 31.35 -46.95
N GLN A 86 -5.29 30.47 -47.33
CA GLN A 86 -4.53 29.63 -46.41
C GLN A 86 -3.02 29.86 -46.60
N PRO A 87 -2.21 29.74 -45.53
CA PRO A 87 -0.75 29.77 -45.63
C PRO A 87 -0.22 28.70 -46.59
N ILE A 88 0.97 28.95 -47.13
CA ILE A 88 1.65 28.01 -48.03
C ILE A 88 1.90 26.65 -47.37
N ALA A 89 2.03 25.61 -48.20
CA ALA A 89 2.25 24.25 -47.73
C ALA A 89 3.47 24.12 -46.81
N ALA A 90 4.57 24.83 -47.11
CA ALA A 90 5.78 24.81 -46.30
C ALA A 90 5.56 25.31 -44.87
N ASP A 91 4.81 26.40 -44.68
CA ASP A 91 4.52 26.93 -43.35
C ASP A 91 3.55 26.03 -42.58
N ARG A 92 2.52 25.50 -43.27
CA ARG A 92 1.61 24.52 -42.68
C ARG A 92 2.35 23.26 -42.23
N LEU A 93 3.29 22.77 -43.04
CA LEU A 93 4.12 21.61 -42.71
C LEU A 93 5.03 21.90 -41.51
N ARG A 94 5.61 23.10 -41.44
CA ARG A 94 6.41 23.53 -40.30
C ARG A 94 5.58 23.56 -39.01
N THR A 95 4.39 24.16 -39.05
CA THR A 95 3.47 24.21 -37.92
C THR A 95 3.02 22.81 -37.51
N ALA A 96 2.62 21.97 -38.46
CA ALA A 96 2.17 20.60 -38.19
C ALA A 96 3.30 19.74 -37.60
N THR A 97 4.52 19.84 -38.13
CA THR A 97 5.69 19.13 -37.59
C THR A 97 6.00 19.59 -36.18
N ARG A 98 5.91 20.90 -35.90
CA ARG A 98 6.11 21.43 -34.54
C ARG A 98 5.05 20.89 -33.56
N GLN A 99 3.77 20.94 -33.95
CA GLN A 99 2.68 20.41 -33.14
C GLN A 99 2.81 18.90 -32.91
N LEU A 100 3.26 18.15 -33.91
CA LEU A 100 3.50 16.72 -33.78
C LEU A 100 4.59 16.44 -32.75
N GLU A 101 5.68 17.20 -32.77
CA GLU A 101 6.77 17.05 -31.79
C GLU A 101 6.31 17.43 -30.39
N GLU A 102 5.63 18.58 -30.24
CA GLU A 102 5.03 19.01 -28.97
C GLU A 102 4.09 17.93 -28.40
N THR A 103 3.18 17.41 -29.21
CA THR A 103 2.22 16.37 -28.80
C THR A 103 2.92 15.06 -28.43
N ARG A 104 3.99 14.68 -29.13
CA ARG A 104 4.79 13.50 -28.78
C ARG A 104 5.49 13.66 -27.44
N THR A 105 6.05 14.84 -27.18
CA THR A 105 6.69 15.13 -25.89
C THR A 105 5.68 15.09 -24.75
N GLU A 106 4.49 15.67 -24.94
CA GLU A 106 3.40 15.62 -23.96
C GLU A 106 2.91 14.19 -23.72
N LEU A 107 2.74 13.39 -24.79
CA LEU A 107 2.33 11.99 -24.67
C LEU A 107 3.32 11.17 -23.83
N ASN A 108 4.62 11.37 -24.05
CA ASN A 108 5.66 10.71 -23.27
C ASN A 108 5.62 11.13 -21.79
N GLN A 109 5.47 12.43 -21.51
CA GLN A 109 5.36 12.95 -20.16
C GLN A 109 4.12 12.42 -19.43
N VAL A 110 2.96 12.43 -20.10
CA VAL A 110 1.71 11.91 -19.53
C VAL A 110 1.80 10.41 -19.30
N SER A 111 2.42 9.66 -20.22
CA SER A 111 2.66 8.23 -20.04
C SER A 111 3.56 7.93 -18.84
N GLU A 112 4.61 8.72 -18.62
CA GLU A 112 5.51 8.60 -17.47
C GLU A 112 4.77 8.94 -16.16
N GLN A 113 4.02 10.04 -16.13
CA GLN A 113 3.19 10.41 -14.98
C GLN A 113 2.15 9.33 -14.66
N LEU A 114 1.52 8.73 -15.66
CA LEU A 114 0.55 7.65 -15.46
C LEU A 114 1.20 6.42 -14.83
N ALA A 115 2.42 6.08 -15.25
CA ALA A 115 3.18 4.99 -14.65
C ALA A 115 3.49 5.28 -13.18
N THR A 116 4.02 6.47 -12.86
CA THR A 116 4.32 6.89 -11.48
C THR A 116 3.07 6.91 -10.60
N VAL A 117 1.99 7.55 -11.04
CA VAL A 117 0.74 7.63 -10.27
C VAL A 117 0.12 6.25 -10.06
N THR A 118 0.25 5.35 -11.04
CA THR A 118 -0.22 3.96 -10.88
C THR A 118 0.61 3.20 -9.84
N GLU A 119 1.93 3.39 -9.83
CA GLU A 119 2.81 2.81 -8.82
C GLU A 119 2.51 3.35 -7.42
N GLU A 120 2.38 4.67 -7.26
CA GLU A 120 2.00 5.30 -6.00
C GLU A 120 0.65 4.79 -5.49
N ARG A 121 -0.35 4.69 -6.37
CA ARG A 121 -1.66 4.13 -6.01
C ARG A 121 -1.56 2.70 -5.52
N ASN A 122 -0.74 1.86 -6.17
CA ASN A 122 -0.55 0.47 -5.72
C ASN A 122 0.16 0.41 -4.36
N ASN A 123 1.16 1.26 -4.14
CA ASN A 123 1.87 1.36 -2.86
C ASN A 123 0.95 1.85 -1.73
N LEU A 124 0.09 2.83 -2.01
CA LEU A 124 -0.92 3.32 -1.07
C LEU A 124 -1.95 2.24 -0.76
N GLN A 125 -2.45 1.52 -1.76
CA GLN A 125 -3.38 0.40 -1.58
C GLN A 125 -2.78 -0.71 -0.68
N ASN A 126 -1.51 -1.06 -0.89
CA ASN A 126 -0.82 -2.04 -0.05
C ASN A 126 -0.63 -1.53 1.39
N SER A 127 -0.30 -0.25 1.55
CA SER A 127 -0.15 0.38 2.87
C SER A 127 -1.47 0.43 3.62
N GLU A 128 -2.57 0.75 2.93
CA GLU A 128 -3.93 0.74 3.48
C GLU A 128 -4.31 -0.66 3.98
N SER A 129 -4.07 -1.69 3.16
CA SER A 129 -4.33 -3.09 3.54
C SER A 129 -3.53 -3.50 4.80
N SER A 130 -2.24 -3.18 4.85
CA SER A 130 -1.42 -3.44 6.04
C SER A 130 -1.90 -2.68 7.28
N LEU A 131 -2.32 -1.41 7.13
CA LEU A 131 -2.89 -0.62 8.23
C LEU A 131 -4.22 -1.19 8.73
N SER A 132 -5.08 -1.64 7.81
CA SER A 132 -6.35 -2.31 8.15
C SER A 132 -6.10 -3.57 8.97
N ASN A 133 -5.22 -4.45 8.49
CA ASN A 133 -4.85 -5.69 9.20
C ASN A 133 -4.27 -5.38 10.59
N ARG A 134 -3.41 -4.36 10.69
CA ARG A 134 -2.84 -3.96 11.98
C ARG A 134 -3.89 -3.38 12.93
N SER A 135 -4.86 -2.65 12.40
CA SER A 135 -5.98 -2.12 13.18
C SER A 135 -6.85 -3.24 13.73
N GLU A 136 -7.13 -4.27 12.94
CA GLU A 136 -7.85 -5.48 13.38
C GLU A 136 -7.08 -6.22 14.47
N GLU A 137 -5.78 -6.48 14.25
CA GLU A 137 -4.92 -7.13 15.25
C GLU A 137 -4.87 -6.36 16.58
N LEU A 138 -4.75 -5.03 16.52
CA LEU A 138 -4.77 -4.18 17.72
C LEU A 138 -6.12 -4.20 18.44
N GLN A 139 -7.23 -4.28 17.70
CA GLN A 139 -8.56 -4.41 18.29
C GLN A 139 -8.73 -5.76 19.00
N GLU A 140 -8.30 -6.85 18.37
CA GLU A 140 -8.31 -8.18 18.99
C GLU A 140 -7.45 -8.23 20.26
N GLU A 141 -6.26 -7.63 20.23
CA GLU A 141 -5.37 -7.61 21.39
C GLU A 141 -5.92 -6.74 22.52
N LEU A 142 -6.55 -5.60 22.20
CA LEU A 142 -7.26 -4.80 23.20
C LEU A 142 -8.39 -5.60 23.86
N GLN A 143 -9.18 -6.34 23.07
CA GLN A 143 -10.24 -7.20 23.60
C GLN A 143 -9.66 -8.32 24.49
N ARG A 144 -8.54 -8.93 24.08
CA ARG A 144 -7.84 -9.96 24.87
C ARG A 144 -7.39 -9.40 26.21
N ILE A 145 -6.74 -8.24 26.22
CA ILE A 145 -6.26 -7.58 27.44
C ILE A 145 -7.44 -7.23 28.36
N GLN A 146 -8.54 -6.70 27.81
CA GLN A 146 -9.75 -6.41 28.59
C GLN A 146 -10.35 -7.66 29.24
N ASN A 147 -10.37 -8.77 28.51
CA ASN A 147 -10.86 -10.05 29.04
C ASN A 147 -9.95 -10.57 30.18
N ILE A 148 -8.64 -10.58 29.97
CA ILE A 148 -7.66 -10.99 31.00
C ILE A 148 -7.76 -10.11 32.26
N ALA A 149 -7.91 -8.80 32.09
CA ALA A 149 -8.09 -7.87 33.20
C ALA A 149 -9.39 -8.13 33.97
N SER A 150 -10.47 -8.54 33.28
CA SER A 150 -11.73 -8.91 33.92
C SER A 150 -11.62 -10.25 34.67
N ASP A 151 -10.91 -11.22 34.09
CA ASP A 151 -10.68 -12.53 34.70
C ASP A 151 -9.80 -12.45 35.96
N SER A 152 -8.83 -11.55 36.00
CA SER A 152 -7.96 -11.37 37.18
C SER A 152 -8.74 -10.91 38.42
N ILE A 153 -9.75 -10.05 38.25
CA ILE A 153 -10.65 -9.63 39.34
C ILE A 153 -11.46 -10.83 39.87
N ASN A 154 -11.94 -11.68 38.97
CA ASN A 154 -12.65 -12.90 39.37
C ASN A 154 -11.71 -13.91 40.05
N LEU A 155 -10.46 -14.01 39.60
CA LEU A 155 -9.45 -14.86 40.21
C LEU A 155 -9.09 -14.39 41.63
N GLU A 156 -8.93 -13.08 41.84
CA GLU A 156 -8.68 -12.51 43.17
C GLU A 156 -9.84 -12.81 44.13
N ARG A 157 -11.09 -12.64 43.67
CA ARG A 157 -12.28 -12.99 44.46
C ARG A 157 -12.28 -14.45 44.88
N ARG A 158 -12.05 -15.37 43.94
CA ARG A 158 -12.00 -16.83 44.21
C ARG A 158 -10.86 -17.21 45.16
N ASN A 159 -9.70 -16.57 45.03
CA ASN A 159 -8.57 -16.83 45.93
C ASN A 159 -8.93 -16.44 47.37
N ARG A 160 -9.57 -15.27 47.54
CA ARG A 160 -10.07 -14.82 48.85
C ARG A 160 -11.09 -15.79 49.44
N GLU A 161 -12.08 -16.22 48.65
CA GLU A 161 -13.07 -17.22 49.07
C GLU A 161 -12.40 -18.54 49.48
N LEU A 162 -11.45 -19.05 48.69
CA LEU A 162 -10.71 -20.26 49.01
C LEU A 162 -9.88 -20.14 50.29
N LEU A 163 -9.29 -18.97 50.56
CA LEU A 163 -8.56 -18.71 51.81
C LEU A 163 -9.51 -18.69 53.01
N GLU A 164 -10.67 -18.05 52.88
CA GLU A 164 -11.71 -18.04 53.91
C GLU A 164 -12.22 -19.46 54.20
N ASP A 165 -12.49 -20.25 53.16
CA ASP A 165 -12.92 -21.64 53.29
C ASP A 165 -11.83 -22.54 53.88
N ASN A 166 -10.56 -22.34 53.50
CA ASN A 166 -9.44 -23.07 54.10
C ASN A 166 -9.34 -22.78 55.60
N GLN A 167 -9.55 -21.52 56.01
CA GLN A 167 -9.56 -21.15 57.42
C GLN A 167 -10.75 -21.76 58.16
N ARG A 168 -11.95 -21.73 57.56
CA ARG A 168 -13.14 -22.36 58.14
C ARG A 168 -12.96 -23.86 58.34
N LEU A 169 -12.52 -24.57 57.31
CA LEU A 169 -12.26 -26.01 57.38
C LEU A 169 -11.21 -26.35 58.44
N ARG A 170 -10.16 -25.52 58.59
CA ARG A 170 -9.17 -25.69 59.68
C ARG A 170 -9.80 -25.54 61.06
N ASN A 171 -10.61 -24.50 61.26
CA ASN A 171 -11.31 -24.28 62.52
C ASN A 171 -12.28 -25.44 62.82
N ASP A 172 -13.03 -25.89 61.81
CA ASP A 172 -13.96 -27.02 61.95
C ASP A 172 -13.22 -28.31 62.29
N LEU A 173 -12.07 -28.57 61.67
CA LEU A 173 -11.20 -29.68 62.04
C LEU A 173 -10.73 -29.57 63.49
N GLU A 174 -10.27 -28.40 63.92
CA GLU A 174 -9.82 -28.17 65.30
C GLU A 174 -10.95 -28.44 66.31
N VAL A 175 -12.16 -27.92 66.05
CA VAL A 175 -13.34 -28.16 66.87
C VAL A 175 -13.71 -29.63 66.89
N LEU A 176 -13.79 -30.30 65.74
CA LEU A 176 -14.13 -31.72 65.65
C LEU A 176 -13.09 -32.60 66.34
N THR A 177 -11.80 -32.26 66.24
CA THR A 177 -10.74 -32.97 66.97
C THR A 177 -10.89 -32.79 68.47
N ALA A 178 -11.16 -31.56 68.94
CA ALA A 178 -11.38 -31.29 70.36
C ALA A 178 -12.66 -31.97 70.90
N GLU A 179 -13.72 -32.03 70.10
CA GLU A 179 -14.94 -32.77 70.42
C GLU A 179 -14.69 -34.27 70.51
N ASN A 180 -13.90 -34.83 69.59
CA ASN A 180 -13.53 -36.24 69.59
C ASN A 180 -12.68 -36.59 70.82
N GLU A 181 -11.63 -35.82 71.10
CA GLU A 181 -10.80 -35.97 72.29
C GLU A 181 -11.62 -35.86 73.58
N ARG A 182 -12.56 -34.91 73.64
CA ARG A 182 -13.49 -34.77 74.77
C ARG A 182 -14.42 -35.98 74.90
N LEU A 183 -14.97 -36.48 73.80
CA LEU A 183 -15.83 -37.65 73.81
C LEU A 183 -15.07 -38.89 74.31
N GLU A 184 -13.85 -39.08 73.83
CA GLU A 184 -12.96 -40.16 74.24
C GLU A 184 -12.60 -40.05 75.73
N ALA A 185 -12.19 -38.87 76.20
CA ALA A 185 -11.93 -38.62 77.61
C ALA A 185 -13.17 -38.85 78.50
N SER A 186 -14.37 -38.49 78.04
CA SER A 186 -15.61 -38.75 78.78
C SER A 186 -15.91 -40.25 78.88
N LYS A 187 -15.69 -41.00 77.78
CA LYS A 187 -15.86 -42.45 77.74
C LYS A 187 -14.87 -43.13 78.68
N ASP A 188 -13.62 -42.70 78.71
CA ASP A 188 -12.60 -43.23 79.61
C ASP A 188 -12.91 -42.92 81.09
N SER A 189 -13.45 -41.72 81.37
CA SER A 189 -13.90 -41.36 82.72
C SER A 189 -15.05 -42.25 83.21
N ASP A 190 -16.01 -42.59 82.34
CA ASP A 190 -17.11 -43.52 82.66
C ASP A 190 -16.58 -44.92 83.00
N PHE A 191 -15.63 -45.45 82.21
CA PHE A 191 -14.98 -46.73 82.52
C PHE A 191 -14.15 -46.67 83.81
N MET A 192 -13.48 -45.56 84.09
CA MET A 192 -12.71 -45.36 85.32
C MET A 192 -13.60 -45.30 86.56
N LEU A 193 -14.76 -44.64 86.50
CA LEU A 193 -15.74 -44.62 87.58
C LEU A 193 -16.30 -46.01 87.86
N LEU A 194 -16.60 -46.79 86.82
CA LEU A 194 -17.00 -48.19 86.93
C LEU A 194 -15.90 -49.05 87.57
N GLY A 195 -14.64 -48.84 87.17
CA GLY A 195 -13.46 -49.47 87.77
C GLY A 195 -13.27 -49.11 89.24
N ALA A 196 -13.41 -47.83 89.61
CA ALA A 196 -13.33 -47.36 90.99
C ALA A 196 -14.44 -47.96 91.86
N GLY A 197 -15.66 -48.07 91.34
CA GLY A 197 -16.77 -48.76 92.00
C GLY A 197 -16.48 -50.26 92.22
N LEU A 198 -15.92 -50.94 91.23
CA LEU A 198 -15.52 -52.36 91.33
C LEU A 198 -14.46 -52.57 92.43
N VAL A 199 -13.44 -51.70 92.47
CA VAL A 199 -12.36 -51.77 93.48
C VAL A 199 -12.90 -51.52 94.88
N LEU A 200 -13.72 -50.48 95.08
CA LEU A 200 -14.36 -50.20 96.37
C LEU A 200 -15.27 -51.36 96.82
N GLY A 201 -16.06 -51.93 95.91
CA GLY A 201 -16.87 -53.12 96.18
C GLY A 201 -16.02 -54.32 96.59
N GLY A 202 -14.91 -54.57 95.90
CA GLY A 202 -13.96 -55.63 96.22
C GLY A 202 -13.30 -55.44 97.60
N VAL A 203 -12.91 -54.22 97.95
CA VAL A 203 -12.33 -53.89 99.27
C VAL A 203 -13.37 -54.06 100.39
N LEU A 204 -14.61 -53.59 100.19
CA LEU A 204 -15.70 -53.81 101.14
C LEU A 204 -15.95 -55.30 101.38
N LEU A 205 -16.01 -56.11 100.32
CA LEU A 205 -16.14 -57.56 100.45
C LEU A 205 -14.95 -58.20 101.18
N ALA A 206 -13.71 -57.78 100.87
CA ALA A 206 -12.51 -58.28 101.54
C ALA A 206 -12.49 -57.96 103.05
N LEU A 207 -13.10 -56.84 103.48
CA LEU A 207 -13.19 -56.43 104.87
C LEU A 207 -14.39 -57.07 105.60
N LEU A 208 -15.50 -57.32 104.90
CA LEU A 208 -16.71 -57.94 105.47
C LEU A 208 -16.55 -59.46 105.69
N VAL A 209 -15.89 -60.16 104.77
CA VAL A 209 -15.68 -61.62 104.82
C VAL A 209 -14.98 -62.11 106.10
N PRO A 210 -13.90 -61.48 106.63
CA PRO A 210 -13.25 -61.93 107.86
C PRO A 210 -14.11 -61.71 109.11
N MET A 211 -15.12 -60.83 109.08
CA MET A 211 -15.99 -60.53 110.22
C MET A 211 -17.12 -61.55 110.42
N LEU A 212 -17.39 -62.40 109.43
CA LEU A 212 -18.38 -63.49 109.48
C LEU A 212 -17.78 -64.86 109.83
N LYS A 213 -16.48 -64.93 110.18
CA LYS A 213 -15.80 -66.17 110.57
C LYS A 213 -16.11 -66.53 112.05
N PRO A 214 -16.78 -67.66 112.35
CA PRO A 214 -17.09 -68.06 113.73
C PRO A 214 -15.83 -68.51 114.48
N THR A 215 -15.61 -67.98 115.67
CA THR A 215 -14.50 -68.33 116.57
C THR A 215 -14.81 -69.66 117.29
N ARG A 216 -13.99 -70.70 117.09
CA ARG A 216 -14.00 -71.89 117.97
C ARG A 216 -13.00 -71.70 119.11
N LYS A 217 -13.52 -71.71 120.34
CA LYS A 217 -12.74 -71.80 121.58
C LYS A 217 -12.10 -73.19 121.69
N THR A 218 -10.86 -73.20 122.17
CA THR A 218 -10.16 -74.37 122.70
C THR A 218 -10.83 -74.86 123.98
N ASP A 219 -10.59 -76.12 124.36
CA ASP A 219 -10.01 -76.46 125.68
C ASP A 219 -9.54 -77.92 125.75
N ASN A 220 -8.48 -78.11 126.54
CA ASN A 220 -7.75 -79.35 126.83
C ASN A 220 -8.56 -80.36 127.68
N TRP A 221 -8.06 -81.59 127.65
CA TRP A 221 -7.99 -82.65 128.69
C TRP A 221 -9.27 -83.25 129.32
N ALA A 222 -9.56 -84.50 128.93
CA ALA A 222 -9.84 -85.68 129.77
C ALA A 222 -9.59 -86.94 128.93
#